data_AF-A0A7J2V0N5-F1
#
_entry.id   AF-A0A7J2V0N5-F1
#
_cell.length_a   1.000
_cell.length_b   1.000
_cell.length_c   1.000
_cell.angle_alpha   90.00
_cell.angle_beta   90.00
_cell.angle_gamma   90.00
#
_symmetry.space_group_name_H-M   'P 1'
#
loop_
_entity.id
_entity.type
_entity.pdbx_description
1 polymer ?
#
loop_
_entity_poly.entity_id
_entity_poly.type
_entity_poly.pdbx_seq_one_letter_code
_entity_poly.pdbx_strand_id
1 'polypeptide(L)'
;MLSSLRELVWRSTWDSECFNALREMCIRSCGEDYPHPPLFKDLPDSLPHRFSAILSMVSEAMICGLREGTKELGDYLEKLREEFLKLYSDLLLEEREYGLRLRPHRIEDLLRILAEKQG
;
A
#
# COMPACT_ATOMS: atom_id res chain seq x y z
N MET A 1 -13.11 -2.59 14.06
CA MET A 1 -11.73 -3.10 14.10
C MET A 1 -11.16 -2.93 12.72
N LEU A 2 -10.20 -2.03 12.52
CA LEU A 2 -9.38 -2.06 11.31
C LEU A 2 -8.56 -3.35 11.40
N SER A 3 -8.85 -4.32 10.53
CA SER A 3 -7.96 -5.45 10.25
C SER A 3 -6.56 -4.94 9.92
N SER A 4 -5.53 -5.76 10.14
CA SER A 4 -4.15 -5.35 9.84
C SER A 4 -4.04 -4.87 8.38
N LEU A 5 -3.28 -3.81 8.12
CA LEU A 5 -3.12 -3.27 6.76
C LEU A 5 -2.63 -4.38 5.81
N ARG A 6 -1.72 -5.23 6.30
CA ARG A 6 -1.26 -6.41 5.60
C ARG A 6 -2.40 -7.34 5.17
N GLU A 7 -3.30 -7.69 6.08
CA GLU A 7 -4.44 -8.56 5.80
C GLU A 7 -5.41 -7.92 4.78
N LEU A 8 -5.68 -6.63 4.91
CA LEU A 8 -6.55 -5.91 3.98
C LEU A 8 -5.97 -5.92 2.56
N VAL A 9 -4.68 -5.66 2.40
CA VAL A 9 -3.99 -5.71 1.10
C VAL A 9 -4.06 -7.12 0.51
N TRP A 10 -3.76 -8.16 1.30
CA TRP A 10 -3.81 -9.54 0.83
C TRP A 10 -5.22 -9.95 0.41
N ARG A 11 -6.25 -9.65 1.19
CA ARG A 11 -7.64 -9.94 0.80
C ARG A 11 -8.03 -9.23 -0.49
N SER A 12 -7.60 -7.98 -0.66
CA SER A 12 -7.86 -7.18 -1.85
C SER A 12 -7.25 -7.75 -3.14
N THR A 13 -6.35 -8.74 -3.08
CA THR A 13 -5.85 -9.42 -4.29
C THR A 13 -6.91 -10.32 -4.93
N TRP A 14 -7.81 -10.90 -4.14
CA TRP A 14 -8.80 -11.88 -4.59
C TRP A 14 -10.25 -11.42 -4.42
N ASP A 15 -10.47 -10.41 -3.58
CA ASP A 15 -11.80 -9.93 -3.21
C ASP A 15 -12.02 -8.49 -3.69
N SER A 16 -12.99 -8.32 -4.59
CA SER A 16 -13.32 -7.03 -5.17
C SER A 16 -13.96 -6.05 -4.18
N GLU A 17 -14.69 -6.54 -3.17
CA GLU A 17 -15.30 -5.67 -2.15
C GLU A 17 -14.21 -5.09 -1.24
N CYS A 18 -13.27 -5.94 -0.80
CA CYS A 18 -12.09 -5.53 -0.04
C CYS A 18 -11.25 -4.53 -0.83
N PHE A 19 -11.00 -4.80 -2.12
CA PHE A 19 -10.28 -3.87 -2.98
C PHE A 19 -11.01 -2.55 -3.14
N ASN A 20 -12.33 -2.56 -3.35
CA ASN A 20 -13.10 -1.32 -3.51
C ASN A 20 -13.10 -0.49 -2.23
N ALA A 21 -13.18 -1.10 -1.04
CA ALA A 21 -13.03 -0.40 0.22
C ALA A 21 -11.64 0.24 0.36
N LEU A 22 -10.58 -0.49 0.01
CA LEU A 22 -9.21 0.02 -0.01
C LEU A 22 -9.03 1.18 -1.00
N ARG A 23 -9.62 1.06 -2.19
CA ARG A 23 -9.62 2.08 -3.23
C ARG A 23 -10.30 3.36 -2.77
N GLU A 24 -11.46 3.27 -2.11
CA GLU A 24 -12.14 4.43 -1.52
C GLU A 24 -11.30 5.13 -0.47
N MET A 25 -10.60 4.38 0.39
CA MET A 25 -9.67 4.96 1.35
C MET A 25 -8.56 5.74 0.61
N CYS A 26 -7.98 5.17 -0.45
CA CYS A 26 -6.92 5.81 -1.23
C CYS A 26 -7.39 7.12 -1.87
N ILE A 27 -8.60 7.13 -2.44
CA ILE A 27 -9.22 8.35 -3.01
C ILE A 27 -9.37 9.43 -1.94
N ARG A 28 -9.84 9.07 -0.75
CA ARG A 28 -10.03 10.04 0.34
C ARG A 28 -8.70 10.63 0.84
N SER A 29 -7.63 9.84 0.80
CA SER A 29 -6.29 10.27 1.25
C SER A 29 -5.53 11.14 0.26
N CYS A 30 -5.74 10.96 -1.05
CA CYS A 30 -5.06 11.74 -2.09
C CYS A 30 -5.93 12.83 -2.74
N GLY A 31 -7.25 12.80 -2.55
CA GLY A 31 -8.15 13.77 -3.16
C GLY A 31 -7.98 13.87 -4.68
N GLU A 32 -7.70 15.08 -5.17
CA GLU A 32 -7.51 15.37 -6.61
C GLU A 32 -6.19 14.83 -7.17
N ASP A 33 -5.20 14.49 -6.32
CA ASP A 33 -3.90 13.95 -6.73
C ASP A 33 -3.96 12.49 -7.19
N TYR A 34 -5.12 11.82 -7.01
CA TYR A 34 -5.36 10.47 -7.51
C TYR A 34 -6.62 10.38 -8.39
N PRO A 35 -6.62 11.03 -9.57
CA PRO A 35 -7.83 11.26 -10.35
C PRO A 35 -8.40 9.97 -11.00
N HIS A 36 -7.57 8.94 -11.17
CA HIS A 36 -7.97 7.70 -11.85
C HIS A 36 -7.47 6.44 -11.11
N PRO A 37 -8.04 6.13 -9.92
CA PRO A 37 -7.74 4.88 -9.23
C PRO A 37 -8.22 3.69 -10.07
N PRO A 38 -7.40 2.64 -10.25
CA PRO A 38 -7.77 1.48 -11.05
C PRO A 38 -9.04 0.80 -10.49
N LEU A 39 -9.83 0.17 -11.36
CA LEU A 39 -10.89 -0.74 -10.93
C LEU A 39 -10.30 -2.14 -10.70
N PHE A 40 -11.00 -2.97 -9.93
CA PHE A 40 -10.52 -4.33 -9.64
C PHE A 40 -10.24 -5.15 -10.91
N LYS A 41 -11.08 -4.99 -11.93
CA LYS A 41 -10.94 -5.65 -13.24
C LYS A 41 -9.76 -5.15 -14.08
N ASP A 42 -9.20 -4.00 -13.74
CA ASP A 42 -8.05 -3.41 -14.44
C ASP A 42 -6.73 -3.88 -13.82
N LEU A 43 -6.78 -4.59 -12.69
CA LEU A 43 -5.59 -5.14 -12.04
C LEU A 43 -5.02 -6.32 -12.84
N PRO A 44 -3.69 -6.50 -12.84
CA PRO A 44 -3.07 -7.67 -13.45
C PRO A 44 -3.69 -8.98 -12.96
N ASP A 45 -3.82 -9.99 -13.82
CA ASP A 45 -4.39 -11.29 -13.42
C ASP A 45 -3.42 -12.16 -12.62
N SER A 46 -2.12 -11.99 -12.85
CA SER A 46 -1.09 -12.71 -12.11
C SER A 46 -0.94 -12.16 -10.70
N LEU A 47 -1.00 -13.04 -9.70
CA LEU A 47 -0.89 -12.71 -8.27
C LEU A 47 0.26 -11.74 -7.93
N PRO A 48 1.53 -12.00 -8.28
CA PRO A 48 2.64 -11.16 -7.82
C PRO A 48 2.55 -9.74 -8.38
N HIS A 49 2.11 -9.59 -9.64
CA HIS A 49 1.88 -8.27 -10.24
C HIS A 49 0.63 -7.58 -9.66
N ARG A 50 -0.45 -8.32 -9.39
CA ARG A 50 -1.66 -7.78 -8.76
C ARG A 50 -1.35 -7.24 -7.37
N PHE A 51 -0.66 -8.04 -6.55
CA PHE A 51 -0.22 -7.66 -5.22
C PHE A 51 0.66 -6.40 -5.27
N SER A 52 1.65 -6.36 -6.17
CA SER A 52 2.50 -5.18 -6.36
C SER A 52 1.72 -3.93 -6.79
N ALA A 53 0.70 -4.06 -7.65
CA ALA A 53 -0.12 -2.94 -8.08
C ALA A 53 -0.96 -2.37 -6.91
N ILE A 54 -1.61 -3.25 -6.14
CA ILE A 54 -2.38 -2.86 -4.95
C ILE A 54 -1.46 -2.19 -3.93
N LEU A 55 -0.30 -2.77 -3.66
CA LEU A 55 0.66 -2.24 -2.70
C LEU A 55 1.20 -0.87 -3.11
N SER A 56 1.41 -0.65 -4.42
CA SER A 56 1.80 0.65 -4.96
C SER A 56 0.71 1.72 -4.75
N MET A 57 -0.56 1.37 -5.00
CA MET A 57 -1.70 2.26 -4.75
C MET A 57 -1.81 2.66 -3.28
N VAL A 58 -1.70 1.69 -2.36
CA VAL A 58 -1.75 1.96 -0.92
C VAL A 58 -0.58 2.83 -0.48
N SER A 59 0.61 2.59 -1.03
CA SER A 59 1.79 3.38 -0.70
C SER A 59 1.59 4.84 -1.11
N GLU A 60 1.04 5.09 -2.30
CA GLU A 60 0.74 6.45 -2.78
C GLU A 60 -0.26 7.16 -1.86
N ALA A 61 -1.35 6.48 -1.48
CA ALA A 61 -2.35 7.02 -0.56
C ALA A 61 -1.75 7.46 0.78
N MET A 62 -0.83 6.68 1.32
CA MET A 62 -0.14 7.03 2.56
C MET A 62 0.82 8.21 2.37
N ILE A 63 1.53 8.28 1.24
CA ILE A 63 2.38 9.44 0.93
C ILE A 63 1.53 10.72 0.88
N CYS A 64 0.35 10.68 0.25
CA CYS A 64 -0.57 11.81 0.23
C CYS A 64 -0.98 12.24 1.65
N GLY A 65 -1.49 11.29 2.46
CA GLY A 65 -1.92 11.58 3.83
C GLY A 65 -0.79 12.16 4.70
N LEU A 66 0.43 11.61 4.59
CA LEU A 66 1.60 12.09 5.32
C LEU A 66 2.07 13.49 4.88
N ARG A 67 1.82 13.88 3.62
CA ARG A 67 2.13 15.21 3.09
C ARG A 67 1.12 16.26 3.54
N GLU A 68 -0.15 15.91 3.64
CA GLU A 68 -1.23 16.82 4.09
C GLU A 68 -1.15 17.19 5.58
N GLY A 69 -0.21 16.59 6.33
CA GLY A 69 0.17 17.10 7.65
C GLY A 69 -0.79 16.69 8.77
N THR A 70 -1.37 15.49 8.69
CA THR A 70 -1.99 14.87 9.86
C THR A 70 -0.95 14.79 10.99
N LYS A 71 -1.25 15.41 12.13
CA LYS A 71 -0.49 15.26 13.39
C LYS A 71 -0.61 13.82 13.85
N GLU A 72 0.19 12.94 13.29
CA GLU A 72 0.19 11.52 13.64
C GLU A 72 1.12 11.28 14.84
N LEU A 73 0.55 10.65 15.87
CA LEU A 73 1.26 10.19 17.07
C LEU A 73 2.35 9.19 16.65
N GLY A 74 3.56 9.30 17.18
CA GLY A 74 4.72 8.47 16.79
C GLY A 74 4.41 6.96 16.75
N ASP A 75 3.62 6.46 17.71
CA ASP A 75 3.17 5.06 17.79
C ASP A 75 2.37 4.61 16.55
N TYR A 76 1.58 5.52 15.95
CA TYR A 76 0.84 5.23 14.72
C TYR A 76 1.78 5.07 13.52
N LEU A 77 2.78 5.97 13.40
CA LEU A 77 3.78 5.91 12.34
C LEU A 77 4.66 4.65 12.46
N GLU A 78 5.01 4.25 13.69
CA GLU A 78 5.78 3.03 13.95
C GLU A 78 4.99 1.78 13.56
N LYS A 79 3.73 1.68 13.98
CA LYS A 79 2.87 0.57 13.58
C LYS A 79 2.66 0.50 12.06
N LEU A 80 2.51 1.66 11.41
CA LEU A 80 2.37 1.73 9.97
C LEU A 80 3.65 1.25 9.26
N ARG A 81 4.82 1.68 9.74
CA ARG A 81 6.12 1.23 9.24
C ARG A 81 6.27 -0.29 9.38
N GLU A 82 5.91 -0.88 10.51
CA GLU A 82 5.94 -2.34 10.70
C GLU A 82 5.08 -3.08 9.67
N GLU A 83 3.85 -2.61 9.44
CA GLU A 83 2.94 -3.22 8.46
C GLU A 83 3.50 -3.13 7.04
N PHE A 84 4.10 -2.00 6.66
CA PHE A 84 4.75 -1.86 5.36
C PHE A 84 5.98 -2.75 5.19
N LEU A 85 6.78 -2.93 6.24
CA LEU A 85 7.92 -3.87 6.21
C LEU A 85 7.45 -5.32 6.02
N LYS A 86 6.34 -5.71 6.65
CA LYS A 86 5.73 -7.04 6.43
C LYS A 86 5.26 -7.20 4.98
N LEU A 87 4.56 -6.20 4.44
CA LEU A 87 4.10 -6.19 3.05
C LEU A 87 5.25 -6.20 2.03
N TYR A 88 6.33 -5.48 2.31
CA TYR A 88 7.54 -5.54 1.48
C TYR A 88 8.20 -6.91 1.53
N SER A 89 8.25 -7.53 2.71
CA SER A 89 8.75 -8.90 2.87
C SER A 89 7.90 -9.90 2.09
N ASP A 90 6.57 -9.75 2.12
CA ASP A 90 5.63 -10.55 1.33
C ASP A 90 5.91 -10.40 -0.18
N LEU A 91 6.16 -9.17 -0.65
CA LEU A 91 6.49 -8.94 -2.06
C LEU A 91 7.79 -9.66 -2.46
N LEU A 92 8.83 -9.61 -1.63
CA LEU A 92 10.10 -10.29 -1.90
C LEU A 92 9.94 -11.81 -1.94
N LEU A 93 9.03 -12.37 -1.12
CA LEU A 93 8.68 -13.78 -1.17
C LEU A 93 8.01 -14.14 -2.50
N GLU A 94 7.04 -13.33 -2.94
CA GLU A 94 6.38 -13.50 -4.24
C GLU A 94 7.37 -13.34 -5.41
N GLU A 95 8.24 -12.34 -5.41
CA GLU A 95 9.30 -12.18 -6.43
C GLU A 95 10.17 -13.44 -6.53
N ARG A 96 10.53 -14.03 -5.38
CA ARG A 96 11.35 -15.24 -5.32
C ARG A 96 10.59 -16.48 -5.81
N GLU A 97 9.34 -16.65 -5.40
CA GLU A 97 8.52 -17.81 -5.77
C GLU A 97 8.25 -17.85 -7.27
N TYR A 98 7.94 -16.69 -7.86
CA TYR A 98 7.59 -16.59 -9.28
C TYR A 98 8.80 -16.28 -10.18
N GLY A 99 10.00 -16.05 -9.64
CA GLY A 99 11.20 -15.74 -10.41
C GLY A 99 11.13 -14.39 -11.12
N LEU A 100 10.51 -13.38 -10.49
CA LEU A 100 10.22 -12.07 -11.07
C LEU A 100 10.91 -10.95 -10.27
N ARG A 101 10.89 -9.73 -10.82
CA ARG A 101 11.36 -8.53 -10.13
C ARG A 101 10.43 -7.34 -10.40
N LEU A 102 9.68 -6.95 -9.40
CA LEU A 102 8.56 -6.00 -9.42
C LEU A 102 8.96 -4.60 -8.92
N ARG A 103 10.12 -4.45 -8.25
CA ARG A 103 10.75 -3.16 -7.83
C ARG A 103 9.77 -2.00 -7.59
N PRO A 104 9.03 -1.96 -6.47
CA PRO A 104 8.10 -0.88 -6.20
C PRO A 104 8.85 0.31 -5.57
N HIS A 105 9.36 1.20 -6.42
CA HIS A 105 9.98 2.47 -6.03
C HIS A 105 9.17 3.26 -4.98
N ARG A 106 7.83 3.15 -5.01
CA ARG A 106 6.93 3.84 -4.06
C ARG A 106 6.98 3.32 -2.63
N ILE A 107 7.27 2.04 -2.40
CA ILE A 107 7.38 1.49 -1.03
C ILE A 107 8.66 1.96 -0.36
N GLU A 108 9.77 1.94 -1.11
CA GLU A 108 11.06 2.41 -0.62
C GLU A 108 11.00 3.91 -0.28
N ASP A 109 10.37 4.71 -1.15
CA ASP A 109 10.13 6.14 -0.89
C ASP A 109 9.27 6.36 0.37
N LEU A 110 8.20 5.59 0.55
CA LEU A 110 7.34 5.68 1.72
C LEU A 110 8.08 5.30 3.01
N LEU A 111 8.85 4.20 2.99
CA LEU A 111 9.66 3.78 4.13
C LEU A 111 10.69 4.86 4.52
N ARG A 112 11.27 5.56 3.53
CA ARG A 112 12.17 6.69 3.77
C ARG A 112 11.43 7.88 4.42
N ILE A 113 10.27 8.27 3.88
CA ILE A 113 9.46 9.37 4.45
C ILE A 113 9.06 9.08 5.90
N LEU A 114 8.69 7.83 6.20
CA LEU A 114 8.35 7.41 7.55
C LEU A 114 9.56 7.51 8.50
N ALA A 115 10.76 7.13 8.04
CA ALA A 115 11.98 7.27 8.82
C ALA A 115 12.35 8.73 9.09
N GLU A 116 12.20 9.63 8.11
CA GLU A 116 12.48 11.06 8.25
C GLU A 116 11.53 11.76 9.23
N LYS A 117 10.27 11.32 9.34
CA LYS A 117 9.29 11.89 10.28
C LYS A 117 9.44 11.38 11.72
N GLN A 118 10.26 10.36 11.95
CA GLN A 118 10.51 9.78 13.28
C GLN A 118 11.74 10.36 13.99
N GLY A 119 12.62 11.08 13.27
CA GLY A 119 13.83 11.73 13.80
C GLY A 119 13.71 13.24 13.91
#